data_AF-A0A929C4G6-F1
#
_entry.id   AF-A0A929C4G6-F1
#
_cell.length_a   1.000
_cell.length_b   1.000
_cell.length_c   1.000
_cell.angle_alpha   90.00
_cell.angle_beta   90.00
_cell.angle_gamma   90.00
#
_symmetry.space_group_name_H-M   'P 1'
#
loop_
_entity.id
_entity.type
_entity.pdbx_description
1 polymer ?
#
loop_
_entity_poly.entity_id
_entity_poly.type
_entity_poly.pdbx_seq_one_letter_code
_entity_poly.pdbx_strand_id
1 'polypeptide(L)'
;MEPLGEFMEQEIDTKDKWHRVRGTWAWRDGAHVFDGHQDEENAEGLLLCDIPLANGEISADIGVMDDPAKTLDPCAHIVFHFLSSDDFYVAGIGGWDGLYSIGRKLPSETLSATPRWERLTGDGQRSQIAKYRWYPITISFVGGKVEFRFSNIPIFQLTAGYGREAGHFGLRGYGDCRARFRINRVARKIRRSDVGARLASADLSFLHFDVLRDVAERDLAEARGLDADASSKATVILLGSIAEALLLDALWYRETQESGSTKVTESNLNKWNLSKLIDKANGFKLLDRSTYATSHILRGYRNLVHPGNEDAQTLGPRPAQAVAAIDFLLALIRDLSAKA
;
A
#
# COMPACT_ATOMS: atom_id res chain seq x y z
N MET A 1 -6.86 10.83 19.23
CA MET A 1 -7.42 9.49 18.91
C MET A 1 -7.88 9.57 17.47
N GLU A 2 -7.09 9.04 16.54
CA GLU A 2 -7.44 9.09 15.10
C GLU A 2 -8.69 8.23 14.85
N PRO A 3 -9.65 8.69 14.03
CA PRO A 3 -10.91 7.99 13.85
C PRO A 3 -10.70 6.62 13.17
N LEU A 4 -11.31 5.59 13.76
CA LEU A 4 -11.49 4.25 13.20
C LEU A 4 -12.23 4.37 11.84
N GLY A 5 -11.47 4.43 10.73
CA GLY A 5 -12.03 4.59 9.38
C GLY A 5 -11.12 5.26 8.35
N GLU A 6 -9.94 5.75 8.75
CA GLU A 6 -8.99 6.45 7.85
C GLU A 6 -8.36 5.52 6.79
N PHE A 7 -8.20 4.23 7.08
CA PHE A 7 -7.46 3.30 6.23
C PHE A 7 -8.36 2.27 5.57
N MET A 8 -8.09 1.96 4.30
CA MET A 8 -8.60 0.79 3.59
C MET A 8 -7.54 -0.31 3.57
N GLU A 9 -8.00 -1.55 3.53
CA GLU A 9 -7.14 -2.72 3.43
C GLU A 9 -7.10 -3.19 1.98
N GLN A 10 -5.89 -3.33 1.44
CA GLN A 10 -5.67 -4.03 0.18
C GLN A 10 -4.84 -5.27 0.50
N GLU A 11 -5.44 -6.45 0.31
CA GLU A 11 -4.71 -7.71 0.46
C GLU A 11 -3.65 -7.84 -0.64
N ILE A 12 -2.49 -8.37 -0.25
CA ILE A 12 -1.32 -8.46 -1.10
C ILE A 12 -1.00 -9.93 -1.35
N ASP A 13 -1.02 -10.32 -2.62
CA ASP A 13 -0.46 -11.60 -3.02
C ASP A 13 1.07 -11.53 -2.97
N THR A 14 1.65 -12.33 -2.08
CA THR A 14 3.10 -12.43 -1.86
C THR A 14 3.72 -13.65 -2.53
N LYS A 15 2.91 -14.48 -3.18
CA LYS A 15 3.38 -15.68 -3.85
C LYS A 15 4.43 -15.33 -4.90
N ASP A 16 5.53 -16.06 -4.90
CA ASP A 16 6.64 -15.95 -5.85
C ASP A 16 7.38 -14.59 -5.86
N LYS A 17 7.18 -13.74 -4.83
CA LYS A 17 7.80 -12.40 -4.71
C LYS A 17 8.85 -12.32 -3.60
N TRP A 18 9.44 -13.46 -3.24
CA TRP A 18 10.40 -13.57 -2.16
C TRP A 18 11.80 -13.77 -2.74
N HIS A 19 12.76 -12.96 -2.29
CA HIS A 19 14.16 -13.13 -2.62
C HIS A 19 15.02 -13.22 -1.38
N ARG A 20 16.05 -14.05 -1.46
CA ARG A 20 17.01 -14.29 -0.39
C ARG A 20 18.09 -13.22 -0.42
N VAL A 21 18.22 -12.46 0.66
CA VAL A 21 19.32 -11.51 0.84
C VAL A 21 20.53 -12.21 1.47
N ARG A 22 20.32 -12.99 2.54
CA ARG A 22 21.39 -13.78 3.20
C ARG A 22 20.85 -14.94 4.05
N GLY A 23 21.77 -15.80 4.48
CA GLY A 23 21.51 -17.01 5.26
C GLY A 23 20.88 -18.14 4.43
N THR A 24 20.70 -19.30 5.05
CA THR A 24 20.12 -20.47 4.36
C THR A 24 18.60 -20.50 4.54
N TRP A 25 17.87 -20.43 3.43
CA TRP A 25 16.41 -20.46 3.40
C TRP A 25 15.89 -21.55 2.47
N ALA A 26 14.80 -22.20 2.86
CA ALA A 26 14.07 -23.17 2.03
C ALA A 26 12.56 -23.00 2.20
N TRP A 27 11.78 -23.34 1.18
CA TRP A 27 10.32 -23.48 1.29
C TRP A 27 9.97 -24.93 1.57
N ARG A 28 9.29 -25.20 2.69
CA ARG A 28 8.87 -26.56 3.11
C ARG A 28 7.51 -26.50 3.77
N ASP A 29 6.60 -27.40 3.39
CA ASP A 29 5.29 -27.58 4.02
C ASP A 29 4.47 -26.28 4.22
N GLY A 30 4.52 -25.40 3.21
CA GLY A 30 3.81 -24.12 3.25
C GLY A 30 4.46 -23.06 4.15
N ALA A 31 5.74 -23.20 4.48
CA ALA A 31 6.48 -22.26 5.31
C ALA A 31 7.88 -21.98 4.75
N HIS A 32 8.36 -20.75 4.95
CA HIS A 32 9.77 -20.43 4.81
C HIS A 32 10.52 -20.96 6.03
N VAL A 33 11.65 -21.63 5.81
CA VAL A 33 12.48 -22.22 6.85
C VAL A 33 13.87 -21.63 6.75
N PHE A 34 14.30 -20.93 7.80
CA PHE A 34 15.67 -20.51 8.02
C PHE A 34 16.45 -21.63 8.72
N ASP A 35 17.71 -21.83 8.33
CA ASP A 35 18.63 -22.76 8.96
C ASP A 35 19.95 -22.06 9.33
N GLY A 36 20.07 -21.66 10.60
CA GLY A 36 21.25 -20.98 11.14
C GLY A 36 22.44 -21.89 11.43
N HIS A 37 22.25 -23.22 11.48
CA HIS A 37 23.34 -24.17 11.79
C HIS A 37 24.41 -24.25 10.68
N GLN A 38 24.12 -23.71 9.51
CA GLN A 38 25.01 -23.77 8.34
C GLN A 38 25.85 -22.50 8.14
N ASP A 39 25.75 -21.53 9.06
CA ASP A 39 26.42 -20.23 8.95
C ASP A 39 27.36 -20.01 10.14
N GLU A 40 28.64 -20.33 9.96
CA GLU A 40 29.66 -20.34 11.02
C GLU A 40 30.09 -18.92 11.47
N GLU A 41 29.89 -17.89 10.63
CA GLU A 41 30.39 -16.53 10.90
C GLU A 41 29.32 -15.57 11.42
N ASN A 42 28.08 -15.68 10.92
CA ASN A 42 26.96 -14.84 11.36
C ASN A 42 25.64 -15.53 11.03
N ALA A 43 25.05 -16.25 12.00
CA ALA A 43 23.76 -16.91 11.84
C ALA A 43 22.57 -15.93 11.74
N GLU A 44 22.60 -14.99 10.78
CA GLU A 44 21.52 -14.07 10.44
C GLU A 44 21.00 -14.35 9.03
N GLY A 45 19.78 -14.89 8.96
CA GLY A 45 19.06 -15.02 7.70
C GLY A 45 18.19 -13.81 7.44
N LEU A 46 18.15 -13.36 6.19
CA LEU A 46 17.22 -12.34 5.73
C LEU A 46 16.59 -12.75 4.39
N LEU A 47 15.26 -12.82 4.38
CA LEU A 47 14.44 -13.12 3.20
C LEU A 47 13.43 -11.99 3.05
N LEU A 48 13.43 -11.31 1.90
CA LEU A 48 12.58 -10.13 1.69
C LEU A 48 11.51 -10.40 0.63
N CYS A 49 10.40 -9.66 0.75
CA CYS A 49 9.39 -9.56 -0.28
C CYS A 49 9.57 -8.28 -1.10
N ASP A 50 9.50 -8.39 -2.42
CA ASP A 50 9.70 -7.27 -3.37
C ASP A 50 8.62 -6.20 -3.33
N ILE A 51 7.57 -6.38 -2.53
CA ILE A 51 6.48 -5.42 -2.41
C ILE A 51 6.76 -4.44 -1.26
N PRO A 52 6.97 -3.15 -1.55
CA PRO A 52 7.16 -2.16 -0.50
C PRO A 52 5.83 -1.80 0.18
N LEU A 53 5.93 -1.52 1.49
CA LEU A 53 4.84 -1.12 2.38
C LEU A 53 5.27 0.10 3.20
N ALA A 54 4.57 1.22 3.02
CA ALA A 54 4.67 2.37 3.93
C ALA A 54 3.84 2.14 5.19
N ASN A 55 2.64 1.60 5.01
CA ASN A 55 1.74 1.20 6.08
C ASN A 55 1.17 -0.17 5.75
N GLY A 56 1.12 -1.06 6.73
CA GLY A 56 0.71 -2.44 6.48
C GLY A 56 0.37 -3.22 7.72
N GLU A 57 -0.14 -4.42 7.48
CA GLU A 57 -0.35 -5.44 8.49
C GLU A 57 0.15 -6.78 7.94
N ILE A 58 0.97 -7.47 8.73
CA ILE A 58 1.53 -8.79 8.39
C ILE A 58 1.13 -9.75 9.50
N SER A 59 0.39 -10.80 9.16
CA SER A 59 0.05 -11.90 10.05
C SER A 59 0.83 -13.15 9.66
N ALA A 60 1.46 -13.80 10.62
CA ALA A 60 2.22 -15.02 10.39
C ALA A 60 2.17 -15.96 11.61
N ASP A 61 2.25 -17.25 11.34
CA ASP A 61 2.68 -18.21 12.35
C ASP A 61 4.19 -18.33 12.28
N ILE A 62 4.87 -18.08 13.39
CA ILE A 62 6.32 -18.23 13.48
C ILE A 62 6.70 -19.24 14.55
N GLY A 63 7.86 -19.88 14.44
CA GLY A 63 8.31 -20.82 15.45
C GLY A 63 9.78 -21.15 15.36
N VAL A 64 10.37 -21.44 16.51
CA VAL A 64 11.74 -21.97 16.62
C VAL A 64 11.65 -23.50 16.71
N MET A 65 12.42 -24.18 15.86
CA MET A 65 12.42 -25.64 15.74
C MET A 65 13.48 -26.32 16.60
N ASP A 66 14.45 -25.57 17.11
CA ASP A 66 15.51 -26.08 17.98
C ASP A 66 15.24 -25.77 19.45
N ASP A 67 15.98 -26.46 20.32
CA ASP A 67 15.84 -26.29 21.76
C ASP A 67 16.45 -24.95 22.20
N PRO A 68 15.64 -23.98 22.67
CA PRO A 68 16.16 -22.64 22.99
C PRO A 68 17.17 -22.62 24.13
N ALA A 69 17.22 -23.68 24.96
CA ALA A 69 18.23 -23.81 26.01
C ALA A 69 19.62 -24.19 25.47
N LYS A 70 19.70 -24.67 24.22
CA LYS A 70 20.93 -25.16 23.58
C LYS A 70 21.41 -24.27 22.45
N THR A 71 20.62 -23.28 22.06
CA THR A 71 20.92 -22.40 20.94
C THR A 71 21.26 -21.00 21.44
N LEU A 72 22.26 -20.38 20.82
CA LEU A 72 22.63 -19.02 21.15
C LEU A 72 21.65 -18.05 20.49
N ASP A 73 20.79 -17.44 21.31
CA ASP A 73 19.85 -16.38 20.95
C ASP A 73 18.90 -16.69 19.76
N PRO A 74 18.09 -17.77 19.84
CA PRO A 74 17.20 -18.15 18.76
C PRO A 74 16.11 -17.10 18.54
N CYS A 75 16.01 -16.59 17.31
CA CYS A 75 15.00 -15.59 16.94
C CYS A 75 14.26 -15.98 15.66
N ALA A 76 12.98 -15.64 15.62
CA ALA A 76 12.17 -15.63 14.41
C ALA A 76 11.40 -14.31 14.36
N HIS A 77 11.74 -13.42 13.44
CA HIS A 77 11.13 -12.10 13.32
C HIS A 77 10.53 -11.86 11.94
N ILE A 78 9.44 -11.09 11.90
CA ILE A 78 8.99 -10.38 10.70
C ILE A 78 9.83 -9.11 10.59
N VAL A 79 10.34 -8.84 9.39
CA VAL A 79 11.01 -7.59 9.02
C VAL A 79 9.97 -6.66 8.40
N PHE A 80 9.98 -5.38 8.76
CA PHE A 80 9.12 -4.36 8.15
C PHE A 80 9.87 -3.04 8.03
N HIS A 81 9.43 -2.22 7.07
CA HIS A 81 10.07 -0.95 6.73
C HIS A 81 11.57 -1.10 6.47
N PHE A 82 11.94 -2.08 5.64
CA PHE A 82 13.31 -2.31 5.21
C PHE A 82 13.70 -1.30 4.13
N LEU A 83 14.57 -0.37 4.49
CA LEU A 83 15.12 0.64 3.59
C LEU A 83 16.50 0.21 3.06
N SER A 84 17.28 -0.47 3.89
CA SER A 84 18.60 -1.01 3.54
C SER A 84 18.97 -2.18 4.43
N SER A 85 20.09 -2.85 4.12
CA SER A 85 20.65 -3.96 4.94
C SER A 85 20.90 -3.59 6.41
N ASP A 86 20.93 -2.30 6.73
CA ASP A 86 21.25 -1.79 8.06
C ASP A 86 20.20 -0.83 8.61
N ASP A 87 19.09 -0.55 7.90
CA ASP A 87 17.96 0.23 8.42
C ASP A 87 16.64 -0.48 8.16
N PHE A 88 16.15 -1.14 9.20
CA PHE A 88 14.88 -1.84 9.19
C PHE A 88 14.39 -2.17 10.61
N TYR A 89 13.10 -2.48 10.72
CA TYR A 89 12.49 -2.90 11.98
C TYR A 89 12.23 -4.41 11.96
N VAL A 90 12.25 -5.00 13.16
CA VAL A 90 11.95 -6.41 13.38
C VAL A 90 10.92 -6.56 14.49
N ALA A 91 10.05 -7.55 14.35
CA ALA A 91 9.12 -7.94 15.40
C ALA A 91 8.84 -9.43 15.35
N GLY A 92 8.91 -10.13 16.48
CA GLY A 92 8.58 -11.56 16.53
C GLY A 92 8.89 -12.19 17.88
N ILE A 93 9.42 -13.41 17.85
CA ILE A 93 9.84 -14.14 19.06
C ILE A 93 11.36 -14.25 19.18
N GLY A 94 11.85 -14.19 20.41
CA GLY A 94 13.27 -14.25 20.75
C GLY A 94 13.96 -12.89 20.69
N GLY A 95 15.28 -12.91 20.88
CA GLY A 95 16.13 -11.72 20.95
C GLY A 95 16.01 -10.97 22.28
N TRP A 96 17.09 -10.31 22.70
CA TRP A 96 17.14 -9.42 23.89
C TRP A 96 16.47 -10.01 25.15
N ASP A 97 16.67 -11.31 25.41
CA ASP A 97 16.11 -12.07 26.54
C ASP A 97 14.58 -12.15 26.62
N GLY A 98 13.85 -11.61 25.65
CA GLY A 98 12.38 -11.60 25.61
C GLY A 98 11.78 -12.82 24.92
N LEU A 99 10.54 -13.17 25.28
CA LEU A 99 9.73 -14.07 24.46
C LEU A 99 9.27 -13.34 23.20
N TYR A 100 8.75 -12.13 23.35
CA TYR A 100 8.34 -11.25 22.26
C TYR A 100 9.23 -10.02 22.24
N SER A 101 9.58 -9.54 21.05
CA SER A 101 10.44 -8.37 20.90
C SER A 101 10.03 -7.53 19.69
N ILE A 102 10.28 -6.22 19.81
CA ILE A 102 10.37 -5.29 18.68
C ILE A 102 11.71 -4.59 18.78
N GLY A 103 12.45 -4.57 17.68
CA GLY A 103 13.73 -3.89 17.58
C GLY A 103 13.88 -3.14 16.27
N ARG A 104 14.91 -2.32 16.21
CA ARG A 104 15.35 -1.63 15.01
C ARG A 104 16.83 -1.90 14.78
N LYS A 105 17.19 -2.17 13.53
CA LYS A 105 18.58 -2.10 13.09
C LYS A 105 18.83 -0.69 12.58
N LEU A 106 19.84 -0.02 13.13
CA LEU A 106 20.22 1.34 12.74
C LEU A 106 21.40 1.31 11.77
N PRO A 107 21.40 2.20 10.76
CA PRO A 107 22.50 2.31 9.83
C PRO A 107 23.78 2.65 10.59
N SER A 108 24.90 2.11 10.12
CA SER A 108 26.19 2.39 10.72
C SER A 108 26.59 3.85 10.44
N GLU A 109 26.96 4.61 11.47
CA GLU A 109 27.42 6.00 11.32
C GLU A 109 28.71 6.11 10.50
N THR A 110 29.46 5.00 10.37
CA THR A 110 30.70 4.93 9.57
C THR A 110 30.75 3.60 8.81
N LEU A 111 31.42 3.60 7.64
CA LEU A 111 31.60 2.39 6.82
C LEU A 111 32.28 1.22 7.56
N SER A 112 32.97 1.49 8.67
CA SER A 112 33.69 0.49 9.46
C SER A 112 33.01 0.07 10.76
N ALA A 113 31.93 0.73 11.19
CA ALA A 113 31.27 0.38 12.45
C ALA A 113 30.25 -0.76 12.24
N THR A 114 30.17 -1.65 13.23
CA THR A 114 29.16 -2.71 13.25
C THR A 114 27.77 -2.10 13.40
N PRO A 115 26.78 -2.52 12.61
CA PRO A 115 25.40 -2.03 12.72
C PRO A 115 24.87 -2.16 14.15
N ARG A 116 24.20 -1.11 14.63
CA ARG A 116 23.69 -1.07 16.00
C ARG A 116 22.26 -1.59 16.02
N TRP A 117 22.00 -2.51 16.94
CA TRP A 117 20.66 -2.97 17.26
C TRP A 117 20.10 -2.19 18.44
N GLU A 118 18.88 -1.69 18.28
CA GLU A 118 18.11 -1.04 19.34
C GLU A 118 16.88 -1.89 19.67
N ARG A 119 16.72 -2.26 20.93
CA ARG A 119 15.48 -2.86 21.42
C ARG A 119 14.48 -1.74 21.70
N LEU A 120 13.34 -1.74 21.02
CA LEU A 120 12.29 -0.76 21.24
C LEU A 120 11.35 -1.21 22.38
N THR A 121 10.97 -2.48 22.40
CA THR A 121 10.17 -3.07 23.49
C THR A 121 10.28 -4.61 23.51
N GLY A 122 9.77 -5.24 24.56
CA GLY A 122 9.58 -6.69 24.61
C GLY A 122 8.87 -7.14 25.90
N ASP A 123 8.45 -8.41 25.93
CA ASP A 123 7.66 -9.02 27.01
C ASP A 123 7.96 -10.52 27.08
N GLY A 124 7.69 -11.10 28.26
CA GLY A 124 8.00 -12.47 28.59
C GLY A 124 9.50 -12.74 28.67
N GLN A 125 9.83 -14.01 28.90
CA GLN A 125 11.22 -14.48 28.98
C GLN A 125 11.52 -15.40 27.82
N ARG A 126 12.72 -15.29 27.22
CA ARG A 126 13.17 -16.15 26.12
C ARG A 126 13.08 -17.64 26.45
N SER A 127 13.27 -18.02 27.72
CA SER A 127 13.11 -19.40 28.21
C SER A 127 11.70 -19.97 28.02
N GLN A 128 10.69 -19.13 27.78
CA GLN A 128 9.31 -19.52 27.51
C GLN A 128 9.06 -19.88 26.03
N ILE A 129 10.07 -19.72 25.16
CA ILE A 129 10.00 -20.22 23.79
C ILE A 129 9.96 -21.75 23.85
N ALA A 130 8.88 -22.32 23.32
CA ALA A 130 8.70 -23.76 23.24
C ALA A 130 9.10 -24.25 21.86
N LYS A 131 9.97 -25.25 21.83
CA LYS A 131 10.39 -25.95 20.61
C LYS A 131 9.17 -26.48 19.84
N TYR A 132 9.17 -26.30 18.52
CA TYR A 132 8.09 -26.74 17.61
C TYR A 132 6.71 -26.12 17.86
N ARG A 133 6.61 -25.11 18.73
CA ARG A 133 5.38 -24.35 18.92
C ARG A 133 5.24 -23.28 17.84
N TRP A 134 4.03 -23.13 17.31
CA TRP A 134 3.67 -21.98 16.48
C TRP A 134 3.20 -20.83 17.37
N TYR A 135 3.65 -19.63 17.03
CA TYR A 135 3.28 -18.37 17.63
C TYR A 135 2.55 -17.55 16.57
N PRO A 136 1.21 -17.52 16.56
CA PRO A 136 0.45 -16.68 15.66
C PRO A 136 0.64 -15.22 16.08
N ILE A 137 1.35 -14.45 15.27
CA ILE A 137 1.61 -13.04 15.50
C ILE A 137 0.99 -12.19 14.40
N THR A 138 0.69 -10.93 14.73
CA THR A 138 0.31 -9.92 13.75
C THR A 138 0.99 -8.61 14.08
N ILE A 139 1.65 -8.03 13.08
CA ILE A 139 2.33 -6.75 13.17
C ILE A 139 1.58 -5.75 12.31
N SER A 140 0.99 -4.72 12.92
CA SER A 140 0.39 -3.60 12.21
C SER A 140 1.29 -2.39 12.36
N PHE A 141 1.68 -1.77 11.26
CA PHE A 141 2.54 -0.58 11.24
C PHE A 141 1.86 0.49 10.38
N VAL A 142 1.32 1.52 11.03
CA VAL A 142 0.51 2.55 10.39
C VAL A 142 0.84 3.92 10.98
N GLY A 143 1.22 4.87 10.13
CA GLY A 143 1.46 6.26 10.51
C GLY A 143 2.57 6.41 11.56
N GLY A 144 3.61 5.59 11.50
CA GLY A 144 4.70 5.59 12.49
C GLY A 144 4.37 4.83 13.77
N LYS A 145 3.13 4.36 13.97
CA LYS A 145 2.74 3.50 15.09
C LYS A 145 2.96 2.04 14.72
N VAL A 146 3.36 1.22 15.68
CA VAL A 146 3.49 -0.22 15.54
C VAL A 146 2.69 -0.89 16.64
N GLU A 147 1.83 -1.83 16.27
CA GLU A 147 1.12 -2.72 17.17
C GLU A 147 1.56 -4.17 16.91
N PHE A 148 1.91 -4.86 17.98
CA PHE A 148 2.19 -6.30 17.98
C PHE A 148 1.07 -7.03 18.69
N ARG A 149 0.50 -8.04 18.02
CA ARG A 149 -0.51 -8.94 18.58
C ARG A 149 -0.01 -10.37 18.60
N PHE A 150 -0.35 -11.10 19.66
CA PHE A 150 -0.24 -12.56 19.74
C PHE A 150 -1.65 -13.16 19.82
N SER A 151 -2.00 -14.08 18.92
CA SER A 151 -3.36 -14.65 18.84
C SER A 151 -4.46 -13.56 18.81
N ASN A 152 -4.22 -12.48 18.06
CA ASN A 152 -5.07 -11.27 17.98
C ASN A 152 -5.18 -10.43 19.28
N ILE A 153 -4.46 -10.77 20.34
CA ILE A 153 -4.41 -9.98 21.58
C ILE A 153 -3.21 -9.01 21.50
N PRO A 154 -3.40 -7.69 21.62
CA PRO A 154 -2.31 -6.73 21.66
C PRO A 154 -1.36 -7.00 22.84
N ILE A 155 -0.07 -7.10 22.53
CA ILE A 155 1.01 -7.23 23.52
C ILE A 155 1.77 -5.89 23.63
N PHE A 156 2.05 -5.25 22.48
CA PHE A 156 2.74 -3.95 22.45
C PHE A 156 2.05 -2.96 21.52
N GLN A 157 2.14 -1.68 21.88
CA GLN A 157 1.93 -0.55 20.99
C GLN A 157 3.03 0.48 21.25
N LEU A 158 3.70 0.96 20.19
CA LEU A 158 4.71 2.02 20.30
C LEU A 158 4.73 2.92 19.06
N THR A 159 5.32 4.10 19.20
CA THR A 159 5.61 4.98 18.07
C THR A 159 7.06 4.78 17.64
N ALA A 160 7.26 4.18 16.47
CA ALA A 160 8.56 3.73 16.00
C ALA A 160 9.34 4.80 15.22
N GLY A 161 8.73 5.97 14.98
CA GLY A 161 9.40 7.14 14.40
C GLY A 161 9.85 6.99 12.95
N TYR A 162 9.41 5.94 12.24
CA TYR A 162 9.72 5.78 10.82
C TYR A 162 8.94 6.79 9.97
N GLY A 163 9.54 7.19 8.84
CA GLY A 163 8.96 8.14 7.90
C GLY A 163 7.77 7.58 7.12
N ARG A 164 7.20 8.38 6.21
CA ARG A 164 6.13 7.93 5.30
C ARG A 164 6.64 7.08 4.13
N GLU A 165 7.95 6.82 4.08
CA GLU A 165 8.58 6.08 2.99
C GLU A 165 8.14 4.62 2.98
N ALA A 166 7.97 4.05 1.79
CA ALA A 166 7.63 2.64 1.66
C ALA A 166 8.91 1.81 1.72
N GLY A 167 9.01 0.90 2.68
CA GLY A 167 10.11 -0.05 2.80
C GLY A 167 9.65 -1.47 2.48
N HIS A 168 10.58 -2.35 2.12
CA HIS A 168 10.27 -3.77 1.94
C HIS A 168 9.90 -4.41 3.30
N PHE A 169 9.26 -5.57 3.24
CA PHE A 169 9.05 -6.41 4.42
C PHE A 169 9.66 -7.78 4.17
N GLY A 170 9.77 -8.58 5.22
CA GLY A 170 10.41 -9.88 5.08
C GLY A 170 10.40 -10.71 6.35
N LEU A 171 11.35 -11.63 6.40
CA LEU A 171 11.57 -12.57 7.49
C LEU A 171 13.05 -12.54 7.88
N ARG A 172 13.28 -12.61 9.18
CA ARG A 172 14.61 -12.71 9.76
C ARG A 172 14.67 -13.89 10.72
N GLY A 173 15.60 -14.79 10.45
CA GLY A 173 16.05 -15.78 11.42
C GLY A 173 17.37 -15.32 12.03
N TYR A 174 17.58 -15.55 13.32
CA TYR A 174 18.86 -15.25 13.96
C TYR A 174 19.24 -16.28 15.00
N GLY A 175 20.55 -16.46 15.17
CA GLY A 175 21.15 -17.41 16.10
C GLY A 175 21.30 -18.78 15.47
N ASP A 176 22.01 -19.65 16.18
CA ASP A 176 22.27 -21.05 15.79
C ASP A 176 21.00 -21.90 15.95
N CYS A 177 20.01 -21.61 15.12
CA CYS A 177 18.69 -22.24 15.19
C CYS A 177 18.02 -22.31 13.83
N ARG A 178 17.03 -23.19 13.75
CA ARG A 178 16.08 -23.24 12.66
C ARG A 178 14.80 -22.54 13.07
N ALA A 179 14.39 -21.61 12.24
CA ALA A 179 13.14 -20.87 12.40
C ALA A 179 12.23 -21.16 11.21
N ARG A 180 10.92 -21.22 11.45
CA ARG A 180 9.90 -21.42 10.41
C ARG A 180 8.86 -20.32 10.44
N PHE A 181 8.39 -19.95 9.26
CA PHE A 181 7.50 -18.82 9.04
C PHE A 181 6.42 -19.20 8.04
N ARG A 182 5.16 -19.18 8.46
CA ARG A 182 4.01 -19.28 7.58
C ARG A 182 3.34 -17.92 7.53
N ILE A 183 3.44 -17.24 6.39
CA ILE A 183 2.74 -15.97 6.18
C ILE A 183 1.28 -16.29 5.90
N ASN A 184 0.40 -15.83 6.79
CA ASN A 184 -1.02 -16.08 6.71
C ASN A 184 -1.73 -14.98 5.91
N ARG A 185 -1.28 -13.73 6.08
CA ARG A 185 -1.89 -12.56 5.45
C ARG A 185 -0.92 -11.40 5.39
N VAL A 186 -0.94 -10.66 4.28
CA VAL A 186 -0.31 -9.35 4.17
C VAL A 186 -1.34 -8.38 3.60
N ALA A 187 -1.54 -7.26 4.29
CA ALA A 187 -2.44 -6.21 3.86
C ALA A 187 -1.73 -4.86 3.85
N ARG A 188 -1.84 -4.11 2.76
CA ARG A 188 -1.48 -2.69 2.71
C ARG A 188 -2.57 -1.90 3.42
N LYS A 189 -2.19 -0.99 4.31
CA LYS A 189 -3.10 -0.05 4.97
C LYS A 189 -3.03 1.27 4.23
N ILE A 190 -3.93 1.49 3.28
CA ILE A 190 -3.91 2.70 2.44
C ILE A 190 -4.80 3.74 3.09
N ARG A 191 -4.28 4.94 3.38
CA ARG A 191 -5.16 6.05 3.79
C ARG A 191 -6.15 6.30 2.68
N ARG A 192 -7.42 6.52 3.02
CA ARG A 192 -8.44 6.90 2.04
C ARG A 192 -8.04 8.15 1.27
N SER A 193 -7.26 9.04 1.90
CA SER A 193 -6.75 10.28 1.34
C SER A 193 -5.44 10.16 0.55
N ASP A 194 -4.74 9.02 0.60
CA ASP A 194 -3.49 8.85 -0.15
C ASP A 194 -3.79 8.59 -1.64
N VAL A 195 -3.77 9.65 -2.45
CA VAL A 195 -4.11 9.57 -3.87
C VAL A 195 -3.15 8.65 -4.62
N GLY A 196 -1.86 8.73 -4.31
CA GLY A 196 -0.79 7.94 -4.92
C GLY A 196 -1.00 6.44 -4.73
N ALA A 197 -1.15 6.01 -3.48
CA ALA A 197 -1.37 4.59 -3.17
C ALA A 197 -2.67 4.07 -3.80
N ARG A 198 -3.72 4.90 -3.83
CA ARG A 198 -5.03 4.52 -4.39
C ARG A 198 -5.04 4.43 -5.92
N LEU A 199 -4.24 5.25 -6.60
CA LEU A 199 -4.14 5.29 -8.06
C LEU A 199 -2.88 4.56 -8.59
N ALA A 200 -2.18 3.80 -7.74
CA ALA A 200 -0.93 3.13 -8.09
C ALA A 200 -1.08 2.14 -9.25
N SER A 201 -2.22 1.44 -9.31
CA SER A 201 -2.53 0.45 -10.37
C SER A 201 -3.38 1.01 -11.51
N ALA A 202 -3.62 2.32 -11.55
CA ALA A 202 -4.37 2.92 -12.64
C ALA A 202 -3.56 2.80 -13.95
N ASP A 203 -4.13 2.08 -14.92
CA ASP A 203 -3.61 1.89 -16.27
C ASP A 203 -4.50 2.63 -17.26
N LEU A 204 -3.89 3.43 -18.12
CA LEU A 204 -4.55 4.27 -19.12
C LEU A 204 -4.24 3.81 -20.56
N SER A 205 -3.61 2.64 -20.73
CA SER A 205 -3.22 2.06 -22.02
C SER A 205 -4.40 1.82 -22.99
N PHE A 206 -5.62 1.74 -22.46
CA PHE A 206 -6.86 1.54 -23.22
C PHE A 206 -7.34 2.79 -23.99
N LEU A 207 -6.75 3.97 -23.74
CA LEU A 207 -7.11 5.20 -24.45
C LEU A 207 -6.70 5.13 -25.92
N HIS A 208 -7.52 5.66 -26.83
CA HIS A 208 -7.28 5.58 -28.27
C HIS A 208 -6.42 6.73 -28.79
N PHE A 209 -6.52 7.91 -28.18
CA PHE A 209 -5.79 9.10 -28.55
C PHE A 209 -4.55 9.31 -27.71
N ASP A 210 -3.38 9.21 -28.35
CA ASP A 210 -2.10 9.44 -27.68
C ASP A 210 -2.05 10.85 -27.04
N VAL A 211 -2.57 11.87 -27.70
CA VAL A 211 -2.60 13.25 -27.14
C VAL A 211 -3.42 13.34 -25.85
N LEU A 212 -4.56 12.64 -25.76
CA LEU A 212 -5.38 12.63 -24.54
C LEU A 212 -4.76 11.71 -23.47
N ARG A 213 -4.14 10.60 -23.89
CA ARG A 213 -3.40 9.70 -23.01
C ARG A 213 -2.23 10.44 -22.35
N ASP A 214 -1.41 11.16 -23.11
CA ASP A 214 -0.28 11.92 -22.59
C ASP A 214 -0.71 12.95 -21.53
N VAL A 215 -1.82 13.66 -21.79
CA VAL A 215 -2.39 14.62 -20.83
C VAL A 215 -2.89 13.90 -19.57
N ALA A 216 -3.64 12.81 -19.73
CA ALA A 216 -4.19 12.06 -18.62
C ALA A 216 -3.10 11.39 -17.78
N GLU A 217 -2.05 10.84 -18.38
CA GLU A 217 -0.92 10.22 -17.70
C GLU A 217 -0.07 11.25 -16.95
N ARG A 218 0.18 12.42 -17.56
CA ARG A 218 0.85 13.54 -16.88
C ARG A 218 0.07 13.99 -15.65
N ASP A 219 -1.23 14.26 -15.82
CA ASP A 219 -2.09 14.72 -14.72
C ASP A 219 -2.24 13.63 -13.64
N LEU A 220 -2.28 12.35 -14.03
CA LEU A 220 -2.30 11.20 -13.12
C LEU A 220 -0.99 11.09 -12.31
N ALA A 221 0.15 11.31 -12.95
CA ALA A 221 1.45 11.31 -12.27
C ALA A 221 1.52 12.44 -11.23
N GLU A 222 1.00 13.63 -11.54
CA GLU A 222 0.90 14.74 -10.59
C GLU A 222 -0.08 14.42 -9.45
N ALA A 223 -1.28 13.91 -9.78
CA ALA A 223 -2.30 13.56 -8.79
C ALA A 223 -1.80 12.52 -7.79
N ARG A 224 -0.96 11.57 -8.22
CA ARG A 224 -0.34 10.57 -7.34
C ARG A 224 0.56 11.18 -6.25
N GLY A 225 1.04 12.41 -6.44
CA GLY A 225 1.81 13.14 -5.42
C GLY A 225 0.95 13.86 -4.37
N LEU A 226 -0.38 13.87 -4.52
CA LEU A 226 -1.27 14.62 -3.64
C LEU A 226 -1.75 13.81 -2.42
N ASP A 227 -1.96 14.53 -1.33
CA ASP A 227 -2.69 14.07 -0.14
C ASP A 227 -4.09 14.73 -0.17
N ALA A 228 -5.14 13.91 -0.28
CA ALA A 228 -6.51 14.40 -0.45
C ALA A 228 -7.07 15.10 0.81
N ASP A 229 -6.48 14.88 1.99
CA ASP A 229 -6.84 15.61 3.20
C ASP A 229 -6.21 17.00 3.20
N ALA A 230 -4.93 17.10 2.80
CA ALA A 230 -4.19 18.35 2.79
C ALA A 230 -4.45 19.22 1.55
N SER A 231 -4.81 18.60 0.42
CA SER A 231 -4.90 19.22 -0.91
C SER A 231 -6.18 18.84 -1.65
N SER A 232 -7.28 18.73 -0.91
CA SER A 232 -8.60 18.30 -1.41
C SER A 232 -9.04 19.01 -2.70
N LYS A 233 -8.82 20.33 -2.78
CA LYS A 233 -9.17 21.13 -3.95
C LYS A 233 -8.33 20.76 -5.18
N ALA A 234 -7.01 20.67 -5.02
CA ALA A 234 -6.10 20.26 -6.10
C ALA A 234 -6.42 18.84 -6.57
N THR A 235 -6.68 17.92 -5.63
CA THR A 235 -7.09 16.54 -5.94
C THR A 235 -8.36 16.53 -6.79
N VAL A 236 -9.43 17.18 -6.36
CA VAL A 236 -10.69 17.21 -7.13
C VAL A 236 -10.51 17.82 -8.52
N ILE A 237 -9.67 18.85 -8.63
CA ILE A 237 -9.42 19.51 -9.92
C ILE A 237 -8.65 18.60 -10.90
N LEU A 238 -7.54 18.01 -10.46
CA LEU A 238 -6.75 17.11 -11.31
C LEU A 238 -7.53 15.85 -11.69
N LEU A 239 -8.22 15.22 -10.73
CA LEU A 239 -9.02 14.03 -11.03
C LEU A 239 -10.19 14.33 -11.98
N GLY A 240 -10.75 15.54 -11.91
CA GLY A 240 -11.73 16.03 -12.89
C GLY A 240 -11.14 16.19 -14.30
N SER A 241 -9.92 16.72 -14.41
CA SER A 241 -9.19 16.87 -15.68
C SER A 241 -8.94 15.50 -16.34
N ILE A 242 -8.44 14.53 -15.55
CA ILE A 242 -8.21 13.17 -16.03
C ILE A 242 -9.53 12.54 -16.50
N ALA A 243 -10.59 12.61 -15.70
CA ALA A 243 -11.90 12.07 -16.08
C ALA A 243 -12.46 12.70 -17.36
N GLU A 244 -12.23 14.00 -17.58
CA GLU A 244 -12.61 14.70 -18.81
C GLU A 244 -11.87 14.12 -20.03
N ALA A 245 -10.56 13.91 -19.94
CA ALA A 245 -9.77 13.29 -21.00
C ALA A 245 -10.26 11.86 -21.31
N LEU A 246 -10.51 11.04 -20.27
CA LEU A 246 -11.00 9.67 -20.44
C LEU A 246 -12.36 9.61 -21.16
N LEU A 247 -13.30 10.46 -20.75
CA LEU A 247 -14.63 10.49 -21.33
C LEU A 247 -14.62 11.07 -22.75
N LEU A 248 -13.76 12.05 -23.02
CA LEU A 248 -13.60 12.64 -24.35
C LEU A 248 -13.09 11.60 -25.35
N ASP A 249 -12.06 10.83 -24.98
CA ASP A 249 -11.54 9.72 -25.79
C ASP A 249 -12.62 8.69 -26.10
N ALA A 250 -13.26 8.15 -25.06
CA ALA A 250 -14.24 7.08 -25.21
C ALA A 250 -15.47 7.53 -26.02
N LEU A 251 -15.95 8.76 -25.82
CA LEU A 251 -17.09 9.28 -26.58
C LEU A 251 -16.73 9.59 -28.02
N TRP A 252 -15.52 10.12 -28.28
CA TRP A 252 -15.08 10.34 -29.64
C TRP A 252 -14.94 9.02 -30.40
N TYR A 253 -14.30 8.02 -29.79
CA TYR A 253 -14.11 6.71 -30.42
C TYR A 253 -15.46 6.11 -30.79
N ARG A 254 -16.41 6.14 -29.85
CA ARG A 254 -17.77 5.65 -30.07
C ARG A 254 -18.55 6.40 -31.15
N GLU A 255 -18.46 7.73 -31.20
CA GLU A 255 -19.24 8.53 -32.16
C GLU A 255 -18.62 8.54 -33.56
N THR A 256 -17.32 8.26 -33.70
CA THR A 256 -16.62 8.36 -35.00
C THR A 256 -16.23 7.01 -35.60
N GLN A 257 -15.98 5.98 -34.78
CA GLN A 257 -15.50 4.68 -35.23
C GLN A 257 -16.57 3.57 -35.13
N GLU A 258 -17.55 3.66 -34.22
CA GLU A 258 -18.62 2.65 -34.13
C GLU A 258 -19.78 2.90 -35.10
N SER A 259 -20.35 1.81 -35.62
CA SER A 259 -21.50 1.83 -36.52
C SER A 259 -22.78 2.23 -35.78
N GLY A 260 -23.42 3.34 -36.18
CA GLY A 260 -24.64 3.87 -35.53
C GLY A 260 -24.52 5.28 -34.93
N SER A 261 -23.43 5.99 -35.24
CA SER A 261 -23.13 7.37 -34.82
C SER A 261 -24.33 8.34 -34.88
N THR A 262 -24.46 9.16 -33.83
CA THR A 262 -25.47 10.24 -33.76
C THR A 262 -25.01 11.54 -34.44
N LYS A 263 -23.99 11.51 -35.31
CA LYS A 263 -23.40 12.70 -35.98
C LYS A 263 -22.91 13.76 -34.99
N VAL A 264 -22.44 13.39 -33.81
CA VAL A 264 -21.75 14.35 -32.94
C VAL A 264 -20.38 14.63 -33.54
N THR A 265 -20.15 15.88 -33.96
CA THR A 265 -18.86 16.30 -34.50
C THR A 265 -17.83 16.51 -33.38
N GLU A 266 -16.55 16.34 -33.71
CA GLU A 266 -15.42 16.61 -32.81
C GLU A 266 -15.47 18.03 -32.21
N SER A 267 -15.86 19.04 -33.01
CA SER A 267 -16.12 20.42 -32.56
C SER A 267 -17.19 20.51 -31.46
N ASN A 268 -18.17 19.59 -31.44
CA ASN A 268 -19.20 19.58 -30.42
C ASN A 268 -18.69 18.94 -29.12
N LEU A 269 -17.89 17.89 -29.20
CA LEU A 269 -17.33 17.21 -28.03
C LEU A 269 -16.39 18.13 -27.23
N ASN A 270 -15.53 18.89 -27.91
CA ASN A 270 -14.59 19.82 -27.25
C ASN A 270 -15.25 20.99 -26.51
N LYS A 271 -16.54 21.24 -26.75
CA LYS A 271 -17.32 22.29 -26.05
C LYS A 271 -18.09 21.75 -24.85
N TRP A 272 -18.10 20.45 -24.63
CA TRP A 272 -18.85 19.85 -23.54
C TRP A 272 -18.06 19.95 -22.25
N ASN A 273 -18.72 20.40 -21.19
CA ASN A 273 -18.16 20.30 -19.85
C ASN A 273 -18.24 18.84 -19.36
N LEU A 274 -17.51 18.53 -18.29
CA LEU A 274 -17.48 17.20 -17.70
C LEU A 274 -18.87 16.64 -17.38
N SER A 275 -19.81 17.46 -16.87
CA SER A 275 -21.18 16.99 -16.59
C SER A 275 -21.85 16.45 -17.84
N LYS A 276 -21.73 17.16 -18.97
CA LYS A 276 -22.33 16.73 -20.22
C LYS A 276 -21.65 15.51 -20.82
N LEU A 277 -20.32 15.39 -20.66
CA LEU A 277 -19.58 14.19 -21.04
C LEU A 277 -20.04 12.97 -20.24
N ILE A 278 -20.18 13.10 -18.91
CA ILE A 278 -20.70 12.04 -18.04
C ILE A 278 -22.11 11.61 -18.46
N ASP A 279 -23.02 12.57 -18.66
CA ASP A 279 -24.42 12.27 -19.02
C ASP A 279 -24.51 11.54 -20.36
N LYS A 280 -23.65 11.92 -21.32
CA LYS A 280 -23.57 11.28 -22.63
C LYS A 280 -22.97 9.87 -22.55
N ALA A 281 -21.87 9.70 -21.82
CA ALA A 281 -21.26 8.39 -21.61
C ALA A 281 -22.24 7.42 -20.92
N ASN A 282 -23.03 7.89 -19.95
CA ASN A 282 -24.09 7.10 -19.34
C ASN A 282 -25.23 6.77 -20.31
N GLY A 283 -25.66 7.72 -21.14
CA GLY A 283 -26.66 7.46 -22.20
C GLY A 283 -26.21 6.37 -23.18
N PHE A 284 -24.91 6.31 -23.44
CA PHE A 284 -24.26 5.27 -24.22
C PHE A 284 -24.00 3.97 -23.43
N LYS A 285 -24.29 3.92 -22.12
CA LYS A 285 -23.97 2.79 -21.24
C LYS A 285 -22.47 2.49 -21.15
N LEU A 286 -21.62 3.49 -21.37
CA LEU A 286 -20.19 3.40 -21.09
C LEU A 286 -19.91 3.37 -19.58
N LEU A 287 -20.84 3.88 -18.76
CA LEU A 287 -20.74 3.91 -17.31
C LEU A 287 -21.71 2.93 -16.66
N ASP A 288 -21.27 2.28 -15.59
CA ASP A 288 -22.16 1.53 -14.72
C ASP A 288 -22.99 2.46 -13.83
N ARG A 289 -24.12 1.95 -13.33
CA ARG A 289 -25.08 2.75 -12.55
C ARG A 289 -24.44 3.38 -11.29
N SER A 290 -23.54 2.65 -10.63
CA SER A 290 -22.81 3.14 -9.47
C SER A 290 -21.82 4.23 -9.84
N THR A 291 -21.05 4.05 -10.91
CA THR A 291 -20.09 5.05 -11.43
C THR A 291 -20.81 6.35 -11.79
N TYR A 292 -21.94 6.26 -12.49
CA TYR A 292 -22.76 7.43 -12.80
C TYR A 292 -23.30 8.13 -11.55
N ALA A 293 -23.74 7.38 -10.52
CA ALA A 293 -24.21 7.97 -9.26
C ALA A 293 -23.10 8.74 -8.51
N THR A 294 -21.86 8.22 -8.50
CA THR A 294 -20.73 8.89 -7.85
C THR A 294 -20.23 10.12 -8.63
N SER A 295 -20.50 10.18 -9.93
CA SER A 295 -20.04 11.25 -10.84
C SER A 295 -20.47 12.67 -10.42
N HIS A 296 -21.57 12.80 -9.66
CA HIS A 296 -22.11 14.09 -9.23
C HIS A 296 -21.09 14.94 -8.46
N ILE A 297 -20.12 14.30 -7.81
CA ILE A 297 -19.07 14.95 -7.01
C ILE A 297 -18.14 15.80 -7.88
N LEU A 298 -17.93 15.41 -9.14
CA LEU A 298 -17.11 16.16 -10.09
C LEU A 298 -17.92 17.10 -10.99
N ARG A 299 -19.26 17.09 -10.93
CA ARG A 299 -20.11 17.97 -11.76
C ARG A 299 -20.06 19.41 -11.24
N GLY A 300 -18.97 20.11 -11.56
CA GLY A 300 -18.69 21.46 -11.07
C GLY A 300 -17.24 21.68 -10.67
N TYR A 301 -16.37 20.68 -10.82
CA TYR A 301 -14.99 20.75 -10.32
C TYR A 301 -14.19 21.95 -10.88
N ARG A 302 -14.36 22.26 -12.18
CA ARG A 302 -13.69 23.40 -12.83
C ARG A 302 -14.13 24.74 -12.26
N ASN A 303 -15.36 24.84 -11.75
CA ASN A 303 -15.87 26.08 -11.17
C ASN A 303 -15.10 26.45 -9.90
N LEU A 304 -14.50 25.47 -9.21
CA LEU A 304 -13.74 25.66 -7.99
C LEU A 304 -12.41 26.40 -8.21
N VAL A 305 -11.89 26.45 -9.45
CA VAL A 305 -10.70 27.25 -9.78
C VAL A 305 -10.97 28.74 -9.56
N HIS A 306 -12.23 29.18 -9.70
CA HIS A 306 -12.63 30.58 -9.54
C HIS A 306 -13.03 30.87 -8.08
N PRO A 307 -12.32 31.77 -7.35
CA PRO A 307 -12.61 32.05 -5.93
C PRO A 307 -14.05 32.51 -5.66
N GLY A 308 -14.64 33.29 -6.57
CA GLY A 308 -16.03 33.76 -6.42
C GLY A 308 -17.09 32.65 -6.48
N ASN A 309 -16.80 31.54 -7.17
CA ASN A 309 -17.69 30.39 -7.21
C ASN A 309 -17.54 29.52 -5.95
N GLU A 310 -16.34 29.48 -5.36
CA GLU A 310 -16.08 28.78 -4.10
C GLU A 310 -16.82 29.45 -2.94
N ASP A 311 -16.80 30.79 -2.90
CA ASP A 311 -17.54 31.60 -1.93
C ASP A 311 -19.06 31.41 -2.06
N ALA A 312 -19.58 31.44 -3.30
CA ALA A 312 -21.00 31.25 -3.59
C ALA A 312 -21.52 29.82 -3.29
N GLN A 313 -20.68 28.78 -3.46
CA GLN A 313 -21.01 27.39 -3.10
C GLN A 313 -20.87 27.11 -1.59
N THR A 314 -20.46 28.12 -0.82
CA THR A 314 -20.36 28.14 0.66
C THR A 314 -19.36 27.17 1.27
N LEU A 315 -18.90 26.14 0.55
CA LEU A 315 -17.98 25.11 1.04
C LEU A 315 -17.10 24.64 -0.11
N GLY A 316 -15.81 25.02 -0.09
CA GLY A 316 -14.80 24.45 -0.98
C GLY A 316 -14.65 22.93 -0.81
N PRO A 317 -13.86 22.27 -1.67
CA PRO A 317 -13.72 20.83 -1.67
C PRO A 317 -13.23 20.32 -0.33
N ARG A 318 -14.02 19.43 0.29
CA ARG A 318 -13.63 18.77 1.54
C ARG A 318 -12.86 17.50 1.25
N PRO A 319 -12.04 17.01 2.20
CA PRO A 319 -11.34 15.75 2.04
C PRO A 319 -12.24 14.58 1.60
N ALA A 320 -13.45 14.49 2.16
CA ALA A 320 -14.43 13.47 1.76
C ALA A 320 -14.81 13.53 0.26
N GLN A 321 -14.90 14.74 -0.32
CA GLN A 321 -15.18 14.90 -1.75
C GLN A 321 -13.97 14.49 -2.60
N ALA A 322 -12.77 14.79 -2.14
CA ALA A 322 -11.54 14.38 -2.82
C ALA A 322 -11.37 12.85 -2.80
N VAL A 323 -11.61 12.19 -1.67
CA VAL A 323 -11.63 10.73 -1.58
C VAL A 323 -12.66 10.11 -2.54
N ALA A 324 -13.86 10.68 -2.60
CA ALA A 324 -14.89 10.17 -3.48
C ALA A 324 -14.62 10.47 -4.98
N ALA A 325 -13.86 11.51 -5.30
CA ALA A 325 -13.35 11.75 -6.64
C ALA A 325 -12.35 10.66 -7.07
N ILE A 326 -11.51 10.17 -6.15
CA ILE A 326 -10.62 9.01 -6.40
C ILE A 326 -11.46 7.76 -6.71
N ASP A 327 -12.49 7.49 -5.90
CA ASP A 327 -13.40 6.36 -6.10
C ASP A 327 -14.06 6.40 -7.49
N PHE A 328 -14.54 7.59 -7.88
CA PHE A 328 -15.13 7.80 -9.20
C PHE A 328 -14.13 7.54 -10.32
N LEU A 329 -12.91 8.08 -10.24
CA LEU A 329 -11.91 7.91 -11.30
C LEU A 329 -11.53 6.43 -11.48
N LEU A 330 -11.33 5.69 -10.38
CA LEU A 330 -11.04 4.25 -10.44
C LEU A 330 -12.18 3.46 -11.08
N ALA A 331 -13.43 3.78 -10.72
CA ALA A 331 -14.60 3.16 -11.31
C ALA A 331 -14.74 3.50 -12.80
N LEU A 332 -14.47 4.74 -13.18
CA LEU A 332 -14.49 5.19 -14.58
C LEU A 332 -13.44 4.45 -15.42
N ILE A 333 -12.20 4.34 -14.95
CA ILE A 333 -11.13 3.60 -15.64
C ILE A 333 -11.54 2.14 -15.87
N ARG A 334 -12.09 1.48 -14.84
CA ARG A 334 -12.57 0.09 -14.96
C ARG A 334 -13.70 -0.02 -15.99
N ASP A 335 -14.70 0.86 -15.93
CA ASP A 335 -15.86 0.78 -16.82
C ASP A 335 -15.49 1.03 -18.29
N LEU A 336 -14.54 1.94 -18.54
CA LEU A 336 -14.07 2.26 -19.89
C LEU A 336 -13.09 1.22 -20.43
N SER A 337 -12.12 0.76 -19.64
CA SER A 337 -11.18 -0.30 -20.06
C SER A 337 -11.88 -1.61 -20.39
N ALA A 338 -13.00 -1.93 -19.74
CA ALA A 338 -13.80 -3.11 -20.05
C ALA A 338 -14.59 -3.00 -21.38
N LYS A 339 -14.66 -1.79 -21.97
CA LYS A 339 -15.44 -1.47 -23.18
C LYS A 339 -14.57 -0.93 -24.32
N ALA A 340 -13.25 -0.84 -24.10
CA ALA A 340 -12.27 -0.37 -25.07
C ALA A 340 -11.90 -1.46 -26.07
#